data_AF-A0A4Q3F4U3-F1
#
_entry.id   AF-A0A4Q3F4U3-F1
#
_cell.length_a   1.000
_cell.length_b   1.000
_cell.length_c   1.000
_cell.angle_alpha   90.00
_cell.angle_beta   90.00
_cell.angle_gamma   90.00
#
_symmetry.space_group_name_H-M   'P 1'
#
loop_
_entity.id
_entity.type
_entity.pdbx_description
1 polymer ?
#
loop_
_entity_poly.entity_id
_entity_poly.type
_entity_poly.pdbx_seq_one_letter_code
_entity_poly.pdbx_strand_id
1 'polypeptide(L)'
;FNLTVDPKIYEGIVTQKVVIKTASAIHEIEVPKGKTILEAGLDAMIDLPYSCQIGSCLLCKAQLLSGKLKSIINSENHEYLLCCSLPLTNNIKLLVS
;
A
#
# COMPACT_ATOMS: atom_id res chain seq x y z
N PHE A 1 10.37 13.42 -14.25
CA PHE A 1 9.74 12.20 -14.80
C PHE A 1 8.25 12.31 -14.54
N ASN A 2 7.45 12.71 -15.55
CA ASN A 2 6.00 12.62 -15.44
C ASN A 2 5.61 11.17 -15.73
N LEU A 3 5.43 10.39 -14.68
CA LEU A 3 4.78 9.09 -14.80
C LEU A 3 3.33 9.35 -15.18
N THR A 4 3.00 9.16 -16.46
CA THR A 4 1.61 8.99 -16.90
C THR A 4 1.13 7.65 -16.33
N VAL A 5 0.56 7.69 -15.13
CA VAL A 5 -0.10 6.54 -14.52
C VAL A 5 -1.33 6.23 -15.37
N ASP A 6 -1.40 5.04 -15.97
CA ASP A 6 -2.57 4.63 -16.75
C ASP A 6 -3.84 4.71 -15.86
N PRO A 7 -4.87 5.49 -16.25
CA PRO A 7 -6.10 5.61 -15.47
C PRO A 7 -6.76 4.27 -15.13
N LYS A 8 -6.56 3.23 -15.96
CA LYS A 8 -7.08 1.87 -15.73
C LYS A 8 -6.54 1.22 -14.45
N ILE A 9 -5.43 1.72 -13.90
CA ILE A 9 -4.89 1.22 -12.64
C ILE A 9 -5.88 1.50 -11.49
N TYR A 10 -6.68 2.56 -11.58
CA TYR A 10 -7.70 2.90 -10.60
C TYR A 10 -9.09 2.33 -10.89
N GLU A 11 -9.25 1.57 -11.97
CA GLU A 11 -10.51 0.88 -12.27
C GLU A 11 -10.80 -0.17 -11.20
N GLY A 12 -12.00 -0.11 -10.62
CA GLY A 12 -12.41 -0.94 -9.48
C GLY A 12 -11.79 -0.55 -8.14
N ILE A 13 -10.94 0.48 -8.08
CA ILE A 13 -10.37 1.00 -6.83
C ILE A 13 -11.33 1.99 -6.20
N VAL A 14 -11.65 1.74 -4.94
CA VAL A 14 -12.46 2.60 -4.08
C VAL A 14 -11.73 2.83 -2.77
N THR A 15 -12.23 3.76 -1.95
CA THR A 15 -11.72 3.95 -0.60
C THR A 15 -11.94 2.68 0.22
N GLN A 16 -10.89 2.19 0.88
CA GLN A 16 -10.95 0.97 1.69
C GLN A 16 -10.26 1.15 3.04
N LYS A 17 -10.73 0.41 4.05
CA LYS A 17 -10.04 0.29 5.33
C LYS A 17 -8.92 -0.73 5.24
N VAL A 18 -7.78 -0.38 5.83
CA VAL A 18 -6.56 -1.19 5.84
C VAL A 18 -6.01 -1.26 7.25
N VAL A 19 -5.69 -2.48 7.68
CA VAL A 19 -5.00 -2.74 8.95
C VAL A 19 -3.51 -2.93 8.66
N ILE A 20 -2.67 -2.10 9.27
CA ILE A 20 -1.21 -2.20 9.18
C ILE A 20 -0.67 -2.63 10.54
N LYS A 21 -0.04 -3.80 10.58
CA LYS A 21 0.68 -4.29 11.75
C LYS A 21 2.17 -3.98 11.58
N THR A 22 2.72 -3.23 12.52
CA THR A 22 4.16 -2.98 12.65
C THR A 22 4.71 -3.80 13.83
N ALA A 23 6.02 -3.74 14.06
CA ALA A 23 6.63 -4.36 15.23
C ALA A 23 6.16 -3.74 16.57
N SER A 24 5.76 -2.47 16.55
CA SER A 24 5.39 -1.71 17.74
C SER A 24 3.87 -1.63 17.97
N ALA A 25 3.05 -1.66 16.92
CA ALA A 25 1.62 -1.41 17.03
C ALA A 25 0.79 -1.99 15.87
N ILE A 26 -0.54 -1.93 16.02
CA ILE A 26 -1.51 -2.20 14.96
C ILE A 26 -2.27 -0.90 14.70
N HIS A 27 -2.34 -0.51 13.43
CA HIS A 27 -2.98 0.71 12.98
C HIS A 27 -4.12 0.38 12.02
N GLU A 28 -5.25 1.04 12.19
CA GLU A 28 -6.35 0.99 11.24
C GLU A 28 -6.45 2.34 10.55
N ILE A 29 -6.32 2.34 9.22
CA ILE A 29 -6.40 3.54 8.40
C ILE A 29 -7.43 3.38 7.29
N GLU A 30 -7.94 4.50 6.82
CA GLU A 30 -8.68 4.57 5.56
C GLU A 30 -7.72 4.99 4.44
N VAL A 31 -7.73 4.26 3.34
CA VAL A 31 -6.94 4.57 2.15
C VAL A 31 -7.89 5.13 1.10
N PRO A 32 -7.88 6.46 0.86
CA PRO A 32 -8.73 7.08 -0.14
C PRO A 32 -8.46 6.54 -1.55
N LYS A 33 -9.51 6.48 -2.38
CA LYS A 33 -9.34 6.21 -3.81
C LYS A 33 -8.26 7.14 -4.40
N GLY A 34 -7.32 6.55 -5.13
CA GLY A 34 -6.23 7.29 -5.78
C GLY A 34 -4.94 7.36 -4.98
N LYS A 35 -4.99 7.08 -3.67
CA LYS A 35 -3.80 7.01 -2.81
C LYS A 35 -3.32 5.57 -2.63
N THR A 36 -2.01 5.44 -2.50
CA THR A 36 -1.34 4.21 -2.09
C THR A 36 -1.44 4.01 -0.58
N ILE A 37 -1.19 2.77 -0.14
CA ILE A 37 -1.21 2.45 1.29
C ILE A 37 -0.09 3.22 2.03
N LEU A 38 1.08 3.45 1.40
CA LEU A 38 2.13 4.25 2.02
C LEU A 38 1.68 5.69 2.23
N GLU A 39 1.12 6.35 1.21
CA GLU A 39 0.66 7.75 1.32
C GLU A 39 -0.38 7.90 2.44
N ALA A 40 -1.39 7.02 2.48
CA ALA A 40 -2.40 7.04 3.53
C ALA A 40 -1.82 6.75 4.93
N GLY A 41 -0.81 5.87 5.03
CA GLY A 41 -0.12 5.58 6.28
C GLY A 41 0.68 6.78 6.81
N LEU A 42 1.39 7.49 5.91
CA LEU A 42 2.12 8.71 6.26
C LEU A 42 1.19 9.87 6.63
N ASP A 43 0.06 10.04 5.92
CA ASP A 43 -0.97 11.01 6.27
C ASP A 43 -1.57 10.74 7.67
N ALA A 44 -1.66 9.46 8.06
CA ALA A 44 -2.08 9.02 9.38
C ALA A 44 -0.95 9.09 10.44
N MET A 45 0.21 9.67 10.10
CA MET A 45 1.37 9.82 10.99
C MET A 45 1.92 8.47 11.51
N ILE A 46 1.78 7.39 10.73
CA ILE A 46 2.32 6.08 11.06
C ILE A 46 3.79 6.03 10.64
N ASP A 47 4.65 5.61 11.56
CA ASP A 47 6.06 5.37 11.27
C ASP A 47 6.22 4.09 10.44
N LEU A 48 6.37 4.26 9.13
CA LEU A 48 6.56 3.19 8.16
C LEU A 48 7.97 3.30 7.55
N PRO A 49 8.67 2.18 7.30
CA PRO A 49 9.94 2.22 6.60
C PRO A 49 9.71 2.62 5.13
N TYR A 50 10.31 3.72 4.67
CA TYR A 50 10.30 4.13 3.26
C TYR A 50 11.52 4.96 2.90
N SER A 51 11.77 5.11 1.59
CA SER A 51 12.78 6.06 1.08
C SER A 51 12.40 6.57 -0.31
N CYS A 52 12.27 5.69 -1.30
CA CYS A 52 12.15 6.11 -2.70
C CYS A 52 10.73 6.48 -3.16
N GLN A 53 9.69 5.92 -2.53
CA GLN A 53 8.27 6.04 -2.91
C GLN A 53 7.92 5.63 -4.36
N ILE A 54 8.87 5.03 -5.10
CA ILE A 54 8.71 4.62 -6.51
C ILE A 54 8.93 3.12 -6.72
N GLY A 55 8.97 2.33 -5.64
CA GLY A 55 9.09 0.88 -5.70
C GLY A 55 10.50 0.31 -5.94
N SER A 56 11.56 1.12 -5.92
CA SER A 56 12.93 0.66 -6.22
C SER A 56 13.74 0.22 -4.98
N CYS A 57 13.52 0.85 -3.82
CA CYS A 57 14.34 0.60 -2.61
C CYS A 57 13.88 -0.59 -1.76
N LEU A 58 12.67 -1.11 -2.00
CA LEU A 58 12.04 -2.21 -1.25
C LEU A 58 11.87 -2.00 0.28
N LEU A 59 12.12 -0.80 0.83
CA LEU A 59 11.99 -0.55 2.27
C LEU A 59 10.55 -0.64 2.78
N CYS A 60 9.58 -0.16 2.01
CA CYS A 60 8.17 -0.20 2.38
C CYS A 60 7.51 -1.55 2.07
N LYS A 61 8.28 -2.64 2.17
CA LYS A 61 7.78 -3.98 1.89
C LYS A 61 6.85 -4.44 3.00
N ALA A 62 5.78 -5.12 2.61
CA ALA A 62 4.79 -5.66 3.51
C ALA A 62 4.30 -7.03 3.03
N GLN A 63 4.04 -7.89 3.99
CA GLN A 63 3.36 -9.16 3.75
C GLN A 63 1.84 -8.96 3.83
N LEU A 64 1.12 -9.40 2.81
CA LEU A 64 -0.34 -9.44 2.82
C LEU A 64 -0.82 -10.63 3.65
N LEU A 65 -1.49 -10.35 4.77
CA LEU A 65 -2.08 -11.37 5.65
C LEU A 65 -3.53 -11.68 5.28
N SER A 66 -4.27 -10.73 4.71
CA SER A 66 -5.67 -10.90 4.31
C SER A 66 -6.10 -9.89 3.25
N GLY A 67 -7.06 -10.27 2.42
CA GLY A 67 -7.64 -9.43 1.37
C GLY A 67 -6.91 -9.51 0.03
N LYS A 68 -7.06 -8.49 -0.81
CA LYS A 68 -6.38 -8.39 -2.12
C LYS A 68 -5.88 -6.97 -2.37
N LEU A 69 -4.68 -6.86 -2.92
CA LEU A 69 -4.08 -5.59 -3.33
C LEU A 69 -3.80 -5.60 -4.84
N LYS A 70 -3.91 -4.44 -5.47
CA LYS A 70 -3.44 -4.18 -6.82
C LYS A 70 -2.09 -3.49 -6.73
N SER A 71 -1.09 -4.06 -7.38
CA SER A 71 0.21 -3.40 -7.51
C SER A 71 0.22 -2.50 -8.74
N ILE A 72 0.80 -1.31 -8.61
CA ILE A 72 1.03 -0.33 -9.68
C ILE A 72 2.23 -0.77 -10.54
N ILE A 73 3.16 -1.53 -9.95
CA ILE A 73 4.33 -2.10 -10.62
C ILE A 73 4.18 -3.61 -10.80
N ASN A 74 4.85 -4.19 -11.79
CA ASN A 74 4.96 -5.65 -11.88
C ASN A 74 5.81 -6.17 -10.72
N SER A 75 5.18 -6.87 -9.76
CA SER A 75 5.88 -7.58 -8.70
C SER A 75 5.52 -9.08 -8.77
N GLU A 76 6.51 -9.94 -8.91
CA GLU A 76 6.31 -11.39 -9.13
C GLU A 76 6.25 -12.22 -7.83
N ASN A 77 6.52 -11.65 -6.64
CA ASN A 77 6.93 -12.43 -5.46
C ASN A 77 6.08 -12.31 -4.19
N HIS A 78 4.74 -12.20 -4.27
CA HIS A 78 3.81 -12.19 -3.10
C HIS A 78 4.07 -11.15 -1.98
N GLU A 79 5.15 -10.38 -2.06
CA GLU A 79 5.49 -9.27 -1.19
C GLU A 79 5.05 -7.97 -1.87
N TYR A 80 4.32 -7.14 -1.13
CA TYR A 80 3.76 -5.90 -1.64
C TYR A 80 4.61 -4.71 -1.18
N LEU A 81 4.82 -3.73 -2.07
CA LEU A 81 5.40 -2.45 -1.69
C LEU A 81 4.28 -1.46 -1.40
N LEU A 82 4.23 -0.91 -0.19
CA LEU A 82 3.15 -0.01 0.23
C LEU A 82 3.04 1.22 -0.70
N CYS A 83 4.16 1.74 -1.21
CA CYS A 83 4.20 2.87 -2.15
C CYS A 83 3.69 2.55 -3.55
N CYS A 84 3.43 1.28 -3.85
CA CYS A 84 2.91 0.85 -5.15
C CYS A 84 1.67 -0.02 -5.00
N SER A 85 1.02 -0.04 -3.83
CA SER A 85 -0.10 -0.94 -3.56
C SER A 85 -1.39 -0.17 -3.29
N LEU A 86 -2.46 -0.58 -3.97
CA LEU A 86 -3.82 -0.07 -3.83
C LEU A 86 -4.74 -1.17 -3.27
N PRO A 87 -5.63 -0.88 -2.33
CA PRO A 87 -6.54 -1.88 -1.77
C PRO A 87 -7.69 -2.23 -2.73
N LEU A 88 -7.92 -3.52 -2.96
CA LEU A 88 -9.04 -4.02 -3.78
C LEU A 88 -10.24 -4.47 -2.93
N THR A 89 -9.99 -4.98 -1.73
CA THR A 89 -11.03 -5.45 -0.81
C THR A 89 -11.04 -4.65 0.49
N ASN A 90 -12.11 -4.78 1.29
CA ASN A 90 -12.31 -4.04 2.54
C ASN A 90 -11.70 -4.72 3.78
N ASN A 91 -11.05 -5.87 3.61
CA ASN A 91 -10.49 -6.70 4.67
C ASN A 91 -8.96 -6.82 4.57
N ILE A 92 -8.28 -5.74 4.16
CA ILE A 92 -6.82 -5.74 4.02
C ILE A 92 -6.15 -5.78 5.38
N LYS A 93 -5.24 -6.75 5.55
CA LYS A 93 -4.33 -6.82 6.70
C LYS A 93 -2.91 -6.98 6.19
N LEU A 94 -2.01 -6.12 6.65
CA LEU A 94 -0.61 -6.08 6.25
C LEU A 94 0.30 -6.24 7.46
N LEU A 95 1.40 -6.94 7.28
CA LEU A 95 2.51 -6.97 8.24
C LEU A 95 3.71 -6.26 7.62
N VAL A 96 4.21 -5.25 8.33
CA VAL A 96 5.41 -4.49 7.99
C VAL A 96 6.49 -4.86 9.01
N SER A 97 7.62 -5.37 8.53
CA SER A 97 8.74 -5.88 9.33
C SER A 97 10.07 -5.35 8.82
#